data_AF-A0A679JVS6-F1
#
_entry.id   AF-A0A679JVS6-F1
#
_cell.length_a   1.000
_cell.length_b   1.000
_cell.length_c   1.000
_cell.angle_alpha   90.00
_cell.angle_beta   90.00
_cell.angle_gamma   90.00
#
_symmetry.space_group_name_H-M   'P 1'
#
loop_
_entity.id
_entity.type
_entity.pdbx_description
1 polymer ?
#
loop_
_entity_poly.entity_id
_entity_poly.type
_entity_poly.pdbx_seq_one_letter_code
_entity_poly.pdbx_strand_id
1 'polypeptide(L)'
;MSARLRHPAFILSVLGLLSGLAGSTLIGGNYGAAPHPAIYLVLTGLWFGLVVGFGVWGFGQISSSVASVAGALTAVLTTWIAWEAAVNVAIQIDGPLFEATGPSALKSYVAGFVAGAVGAGITWTGAAFHVPSLRTKLACVSVVAAGAVLGLLLPMTNTYDSGAVLLIPWQIAVAGLLGLNMLPLGGRSPGLPPVFASDG
;
A
#
# COMPACT_ATOMS: atom_id res chain seq x y z
N MET A 1 20.82 -13.28 15.73
CA MET A 1 19.85 -12.32 15.17
C MET A 1 18.86 -13.09 14.31
N SER A 2 17.57 -13.14 14.68
CA SER A 2 16.62 -14.08 14.06
C SER A 2 16.24 -13.68 12.63
N ALA A 3 16.02 -14.67 11.76
CA ALA A 3 15.67 -14.47 10.34
C ALA A 3 14.43 -13.59 10.11
N ARG A 4 13.56 -13.42 11.12
CA ARG A 4 12.37 -12.56 11.05
C ARG A 4 12.72 -11.07 10.94
N LEU A 5 13.84 -10.63 11.53
CA LEU A 5 14.26 -9.22 11.52
C LEU A 5 14.78 -8.74 10.15
N ARG A 6 15.05 -9.67 9.22
CA ARG A 6 15.49 -9.37 7.85
C ARG A 6 14.38 -9.58 6.81
N HIS A 7 13.18 -9.94 7.26
CA HIS A 7 12.10 -10.25 6.34
C HIS A 7 11.50 -8.95 5.76
N PRO A 8 11.39 -8.80 4.43
CA PRO A 8 10.91 -7.56 3.81
C PRO A 8 9.52 -7.15 4.32
N ALA A 9 8.61 -8.12 4.49
CA ALA A 9 7.29 -7.88 5.09
C ALA A 9 7.36 -7.15 6.45
N PHE A 10 8.23 -7.61 7.36
CA PHE A 10 8.35 -6.98 8.68
C PHE A 10 8.92 -5.57 8.58
N ILE A 11 10.00 -5.40 7.82
CA ILE A 11 10.66 -4.10 7.63
C ILE A 11 9.67 -3.10 7.02
N LEU A 12 8.97 -3.48 5.96
CA LEU A 12 8.00 -2.62 5.29
C LEU A 12 6.76 -2.36 6.14
N SER A 13 6.29 -3.32 6.95
CA SER A 13 5.22 -3.05 7.92
C SER A 13 5.63 -2.02 8.98
N VAL A 14 6.86 -2.10 9.50
CA VAL A 14 7.38 -1.11 10.46
C VAL A 14 7.53 0.26 9.80
N LEU A 15 8.07 0.33 8.59
CA LEU A 15 8.16 1.58 7.85
C LEU A 15 6.77 2.14 7.49
N GLY A 16 5.80 1.27 7.16
CA GLY A 16 4.41 1.64 6.94
C GLY A 16 3.74 2.22 8.19
N LEU A 17 4.01 1.64 9.37
CA LEU A 17 3.60 2.22 10.65
C LEU A 17 4.17 3.63 10.84
N LEU A 18 5.48 3.80 10.63
CA LEU A 18 6.15 5.09 10.80
C LEU A 18 5.63 6.14 9.81
N SER A 19 5.39 5.75 8.56
CA SER A 19 4.76 6.59 7.55
C SER A 19 3.32 6.96 7.93
N GLY A 20 2.54 6.02 8.47
CA GLY A 20 1.18 6.26 8.91
C GLY A 20 1.13 7.23 10.10
N LEU A 21 2.06 7.07 11.04
CA LEU A 21 2.26 8.01 12.15
C LEU A 21 2.64 9.39 11.63
N ALA A 22 3.68 9.49 10.79
CA ALA A 22 4.14 10.77 10.23
C ALA A 22 3.02 11.49 9.45
N GLY A 23 2.30 10.76 8.59
CA GLY A 23 1.13 11.27 7.87
C GLY A 23 0.05 11.78 8.83
N SER A 24 -0.26 11.03 9.89
CA SER A 24 -1.28 11.42 10.86
C SER A 24 -0.89 12.61 11.75
N THR A 25 0.38 12.76 12.12
CA THR A 25 0.85 13.84 13.01
C THR A 25 1.10 15.15 12.28
N LEU A 26 1.53 15.09 11.01
CA LEU A 26 1.81 16.28 10.21
C LEU A 26 0.53 16.97 9.73
N ILE A 27 -0.59 16.23 9.61
CA ILE A 27 -1.90 16.80 9.28
C ILE A 27 -2.48 17.63 10.45
N GLY A 28 -1.98 17.44 11.68
CA GLY A 28 -2.58 17.99 12.90
C GLY A 28 -3.90 17.28 13.23
N GLY A 29 -4.17 17.04 14.51
CA GLY A 29 -5.53 16.66 14.93
C GLY A 29 -6.51 17.75 14.51
N ASN A 30 -7.71 17.38 14.08
CA ASN A 30 -8.67 18.15 13.28
C ASN A 30 -8.50 18.05 11.76
N TYR A 31 -8.89 16.91 11.18
CA TYR A 31 -9.13 16.83 9.72
C TYR A 31 -10.15 17.89 9.26
N GLY A 32 -11.05 18.32 10.16
CA GLY A 32 -12.00 19.40 9.92
C GLY A 32 -11.46 20.83 10.05
N ALA A 33 -10.27 21.06 10.64
CA ALA A 33 -9.74 22.40 10.90
C ALA A 33 -8.35 22.68 10.30
N ALA A 34 -7.77 21.73 9.54
CA ALA A 34 -6.50 21.96 8.87
C ALA A 34 -6.61 23.13 7.87
N PRO A 35 -5.81 24.20 7.99
CA PRO A 35 -5.97 25.42 7.18
C PRO A 35 -5.69 25.21 5.68
N HIS A 36 -5.01 24.12 5.30
CA HIS A 36 -4.71 23.75 3.91
C HIS A 36 -4.75 22.23 3.68
N PRO A 37 -5.92 21.58 3.68
CA PRO A 37 -6.04 20.12 3.60
C PRO A 37 -5.32 19.55 2.36
N ALA A 38 -5.28 20.29 1.26
CA ALA A 38 -4.58 19.89 0.04
C ALA A 38 -3.07 19.64 0.23
N ILE A 39 -2.34 20.46 1.00
CA ILE A 39 -0.88 20.31 1.15
C ILE A 39 -0.54 19.13 2.09
N TYR A 40 -1.34 18.96 3.14
CA TYR A 40 -1.10 17.91 4.13
C TYR A 40 -1.54 16.52 3.66
N LEU A 41 -2.60 16.44 2.85
CA LEU A 41 -3.01 15.21 2.19
C LEU A 41 -1.93 14.74 1.21
N VAL A 42 -1.36 15.66 0.41
CA VAL A 42 -0.26 15.37 -0.53
C VAL A 42 0.95 14.73 0.16
N LEU A 43 1.31 15.23 1.35
CA LEU A 43 2.49 14.77 2.07
C LEU A 43 2.34 13.33 2.60
N THR A 44 1.12 12.89 2.92
CA THR A 44 0.85 11.52 3.37
C THR A 44 1.12 10.49 2.28
N GLY A 45 0.68 10.77 1.04
CA GLY A 45 0.99 9.94 -0.12
C GLY A 45 2.48 9.86 -0.39
N LEU A 46 3.20 10.97 -0.20
CA LEU A 46 4.66 11.02 -0.39
C LEU A 46 5.41 10.16 0.64
N TRP A 47 5.09 10.27 1.93
CA TRP A 47 5.73 9.45 2.97
C TRP A 47 5.56 7.96 2.71
N PHE A 48 4.33 7.56 2.35
CA PHE A 48 4.09 6.16 2.04
C PHE A 48 4.77 5.74 0.74
N GLY A 49 4.81 6.64 -0.26
CA GLY A 49 5.57 6.43 -1.49
C GLY A 49 7.05 6.15 -1.24
N LEU A 50 7.69 6.86 -0.29
CA LEU A 50 9.08 6.59 0.10
C LEU A 50 9.25 5.20 0.70
N VAL A 51 8.29 4.71 1.49
CA VAL A 51 8.31 3.33 2.02
C VAL A 51 8.24 2.30 0.90
N VAL A 52 7.31 2.48 -0.04
CA VAL A 52 7.14 1.56 -1.18
C VAL A 52 8.38 1.61 -2.10
N GLY A 53 8.90 2.80 -2.37
CA GLY A 53 10.13 3.01 -3.14
C GLY A 53 11.34 2.34 -2.51
N PHE A 54 11.51 2.48 -1.19
CA PHE A 54 12.53 1.74 -0.44
C PHE A 54 12.35 0.22 -0.58
N GLY A 55 11.11 -0.27 -0.52
CA GLY A 55 10.82 -1.68 -0.73
C GLY A 55 11.24 -2.19 -2.10
N VAL A 56 10.90 -1.45 -3.15
CA VAL A 56 11.29 -1.78 -4.54
C VAL A 56 12.80 -1.71 -4.72
N TRP A 57 13.45 -0.68 -4.19
CA TRP A 57 14.91 -0.52 -4.26
C TRP A 57 15.64 -1.64 -3.52
N GLY A 58 15.26 -1.90 -2.27
CA GLY A 58 15.96 -2.81 -1.37
C GLY A 58 15.65 -4.28 -1.61
N PHE A 59 14.45 -4.61 -2.11
CA PHE A 59 13.97 -6.00 -2.20
C PHE A 59 13.50 -6.41 -3.60
N GLY A 60 13.49 -5.51 -4.59
CA GLY A 60 12.92 -5.74 -5.92
C GLY A 60 13.71 -6.66 -6.87
N GLN A 61 14.91 -7.11 -6.48
CA GLN A 61 15.79 -8.00 -7.26
C GLN A 61 16.10 -7.52 -8.70
N ILE A 62 16.44 -6.24 -8.85
CA ILE A 62 16.84 -5.67 -10.15
C ILE A 62 18.36 -5.68 -10.27
N SER A 63 18.87 -6.23 -11.39
CA SER A 63 20.30 -6.55 -11.57
C SER A 63 21.23 -5.34 -11.77
N SER A 64 20.71 -4.12 -11.97
CA SER A 64 21.51 -2.90 -12.17
C SER A 64 21.09 -1.76 -11.23
N SER A 65 22.09 -1.02 -10.73
CA SER A 65 21.86 0.08 -9.78
C SER A 65 20.94 1.17 -10.35
N VAL A 66 21.08 1.51 -11.63
CA VAL A 66 20.26 2.55 -12.30
C VAL A 66 18.79 2.11 -12.41
N ALA A 67 18.53 0.86 -12.82
CA ALA A 67 17.17 0.36 -12.93
C ALA A 67 16.50 0.19 -11.55
N SER A 68 17.29 -0.09 -10.50
CA SER A 68 16.78 -0.12 -9.12
C SER A 68 16.32 1.27 -8.63
N VAL A 69 17.06 2.33 -8.96
CA VAL A 69 16.70 3.71 -8.60
C VAL A 69 15.49 4.17 -9.40
N ALA A 70 15.45 3.92 -10.70
CA ALA A 70 14.30 4.25 -11.54
C ALA A 70 13.04 3.54 -11.04
N GLY A 71 13.14 2.26 -10.65
CA GLY A 71 12.01 1.52 -10.11
C GLY A 71 11.51 2.06 -8.76
N ALA A 72 12.44 2.47 -7.89
CA ALA A 72 12.11 3.11 -6.64
C ALA A 72 11.35 4.43 -6.86
N LEU A 73 11.85 5.28 -7.77
CA LEU A 73 11.22 6.56 -8.12
C LEU A 73 9.82 6.35 -8.72
N THR A 74 9.67 5.41 -9.65
CA THR A 74 8.36 5.05 -10.19
C THR A 74 7.41 4.62 -9.08
N ALA A 75 7.86 3.79 -8.14
CA ALA A 75 7.04 3.33 -7.04
C ALA A 75 6.65 4.46 -6.06
N VAL A 76 7.55 5.42 -5.80
CA VAL A 76 7.25 6.62 -5.01
C VAL A 76 6.16 7.44 -5.71
N LEU A 77 6.38 7.80 -6.97
CA LEU A 77 5.48 8.68 -7.74
C LEU A 77 4.10 8.05 -7.94
N THR A 78 4.05 6.76 -8.30
CA THR A 78 2.78 6.04 -8.48
C THR A 78 2.01 5.91 -7.18
N THR A 79 2.68 5.65 -6.05
CA THR A 79 2.04 5.60 -4.72
C THR A 79 1.53 6.97 -4.29
N TRP A 80 2.27 8.02 -4.59
CA TRP A 80 1.83 9.38 -4.34
C TRP A 80 0.59 9.72 -5.17
N ILE A 81 0.58 9.42 -6.47
CA ILE A 81 -0.59 9.59 -7.34
C ILE A 81 -1.76 8.70 -6.89
N ALA A 82 -1.48 7.48 -6.40
CA ALA A 82 -2.49 6.56 -5.88
C ALA A 82 -3.26 7.16 -4.70
N TRP A 83 -2.55 7.88 -3.81
CA TRP A 83 -3.15 8.57 -2.69
C TRP A 83 -4.10 9.68 -3.16
N GLU A 84 -3.66 10.55 -4.07
CA GLU A 84 -4.51 11.59 -4.65
C GLU A 84 -5.74 11.01 -5.37
N ALA A 85 -5.56 9.91 -6.10
CA ALA A 85 -6.65 9.20 -6.75
C ALA A 85 -7.66 8.65 -5.72
N ALA A 86 -7.18 8.03 -4.65
CA ALA A 86 -8.04 7.49 -3.58
C ALA A 86 -8.84 8.60 -2.90
N VAL A 87 -8.21 9.73 -2.56
CA VAL A 87 -8.88 10.89 -1.96
C VAL A 87 -9.94 11.45 -2.90
N ASN A 88 -9.61 11.65 -4.18
CA ASN A 88 -10.57 12.13 -5.18
C ASN A 88 -11.75 11.16 -5.37
N VAL A 89 -11.49 9.85 -5.39
CA VAL A 89 -12.54 8.82 -5.44
C VAL A 89 -13.45 8.91 -4.21
N ALA A 90 -12.88 9.02 -3.01
CA ALA A 90 -13.65 9.16 -1.80
C ALA A 90 -14.54 10.42 -1.84
N ILE A 91 -13.99 11.57 -2.24
CA ILE A 91 -14.73 12.84 -2.36
C ILE A 91 -15.84 12.74 -3.41
N GLN A 92 -15.59 12.13 -4.57
CA GLN A 92 -16.60 11.99 -5.61
C GLN A 92 -17.75 11.06 -5.19
N ILE A 93 -17.41 9.95 -4.51
CA ILE A 93 -18.42 9.00 -4.02
C ILE A 93 -19.21 9.61 -2.86
N ASP A 94 -18.55 10.27 -1.91
CA ASP A 94 -19.17 10.86 -0.72
C ASP A 94 -19.86 12.21 -1.00
N GLY A 95 -19.48 12.87 -2.10
CA GLY A 95 -20.03 14.13 -2.58
C GLY A 95 -21.28 14.01 -3.47
N PRO A 96 -21.58 15.03 -4.29
CA PRO A 96 -22.89 15.21 -4.93
C PRO A 96 -23.26 14.15 -5.98
N LEU A 97 -22.30 13.33 -6.44
CA LEU A 97 -22.55 12.28 -7.44
C LEU A 97 -23.59 11.25 -6.95
N PHE A 98 -23.69 11.07 -5.63
CA PHE A 98 -24.57 10.09 -4.98
C PHE A 98 -25.41 10.73 -3.84
N GLU A 99 -25.66 12.04 -3.86
CA GLU A 99 -26.54 12.70 -2.89
C GLU A 99 -27.98 12.17 -2.90
N ALA A 100 -28.42 11.59 -4.03
CA ALA A 100 -29.76 11.03 -4.19
C ALA A 100 -29.89 9.55 -3.78
N THR A 101 -28.81 8.89 -3.34
CA THR A 101 -28.79 7.42 -3.20
C THR A 101 -28.39 6.97 -1.80
N GLY A 102 -29.40 6.66 -0.99
CA GLY A 102 -29.28 5.84 0.23
C GLY A 102 -28.78 6.56 1.49
N PRO A 103 -28.66 5.81 2.62
CA PRO A 103 -28.22 6.35 3.90
C PRO A 103 -26.78 6.85 3.85
N SER A 104 -26.51 8.05 4.39
CA SER A 104 -25.19 8.71 4.40
C SER A 104 -24.07 7.83 4.96
N ALA A 105 -24.36 7.00 5.96
CA ALA A 105 -23.38 6.08 6.54
C ALA A 105 -22.88 5.03 5.54
N LEU A 106 -23.79 4.41 4.76
CA LEU A 106 -23.42 3.37 3.78
C LEU A 106 -22.54 3.96 2.67
N LYS A 107 -22.83 5.20 2.25
CA LYS A 107 -22.09 5.94 1.24
C LYS A 107 -20.62 6.15 1.66
N SER A 108 -20.39 6.58 2.90
CA SER A 108 -19.03 6.80 3.42
C SER A 108 -18.22 5.49 3.51
N TYR A 109 -18.86 4.37 3.87
CA TYR A 109 -18.20 3.05 3.83
C TYR A 109 -17.87 2.61 2.39
N VAL A 110 -18.77 2.81 1.43
CA VAL A 110 -18.51 2.50 0.01
C VAL A 110 -17.38 3.39 -0.52
N ALA A 111 -17.39 4.68 -0.21
CA ALA A 111 -16.32 5.62 -0.56
C ALA A 111 -14.97 5.12 -0.03
N GLY A 112 -14.91 4.76 1.25
CA GLY A 112 -13.71 4.22 1.89
C GLY A 112 -13.23 2.90 1.27
N PHE A 113 -14.14 1.97 1.02
CA PHE A 113 -13.82 0.68 0.39
C PHE A 113 -13.22 0.86 -1.01
N VAL A 114 -13.88 1.65 -1.86
CA VAL A 114 -13.44 1.88 -3.24
C VAL A 114 -12.14 2.68 -3.26
N ALA A 115 -12.04 3.76 -2.48
CA ALA A 115 -10.81 4.55 -2.37
C ALA A 115 -9.63 3.71 -1.88
N GLY A 116 -9.84 2.87 -0.86
CA GLY A 116 -8.83 1.96 -0.33
C GLY A 116 -8.37 0.93 -1.36
N ALA A 117 -9.29 0.40 -2.16
CA ALA A 117 -8.98 -0.51 -3.26
C ALA A 117 -8.16 0.18 -4.38
N VAL A 118 -8.57 1.38 -4.80
CA VAL A 118 -7.89 2.17 -5.85
C VAL A 118 -6.48 2.52 -5.41
N GLY A 119 -6.32 3.06 -4.19
CA GLY A 119 -5.01 3.40 -3.63
C GLY A 119 -4.07 2.20 -3.61
N ALA A 120 -4.52 1.07 -3.06
CA ALA A 120 -3.70 -0.14 -2.99
C ALA A 120 -3.38 -0.73 -4.36
N GLY A 121 -4.33 -0.70 -5.30
CA GLY A 121 -4.17 -1.21 -6.65
C GLY A 121 -3.15 -0.43 -7.48
N ILE A 122 -3.21 0.90 -7.45
CA ILE A 122 -2.25 1.75 -8.16
C ILE A 122 -0.86 1.63 -7.53
N THR A 123 -0.75 1.65 -6.19
CA THR A 123 0.51 1.40 -5.48
C THR A 123 1.13 0.04 -5.85
N TRP A 124 0.33 -1.03 -5.85
CA TRP A 124 0.80 -2.35 -6.27
C TRP A 124 1.27 -2.33 -7.72
N THR A 125 0.52 -1.70 -8.63
CA THR A 125 0.86 -1.63 -10.06
C THR A 125 2.22 -0.97 -10.27
N GLY A 126 2.47 0.15 -9.60
CA GLY A 126 3.75 0.86 -9.66
C GLY A 126 4.92 0.02 -9.17
N ALA A 127 4.75 -0.69 -8.06
CA ALA A 127 5.78 -1.60 -7.54
C ALA A 127 5.98 -2.83 -8.45
N ALA A 128 4.90 -3.46 -8.91
CA ALA A 128 4.93 -4.67 -9.74
C ALA A 128 5.50 -4.40 -11.14
N PHE A 129 5.45 -3.16 -11.62
CA PHE A 129 6.09 -2.78 -12.87
C PHE A 129 7.60 -3.07 -12.85
N HIS A 130 8.26 -2.88 -11.71
CA HIS A 130 9.70 -3.09 -11.56
C HIS A 130 10.08 -4.34 -10.76
N VAL A 131 9.15 -4.95 -10.03
CA VAL A 131 9.40 -6.14 -9.20
C VAL A 131 8.62 -7.36 -9.73
N PRO A 132 9.28 -8.30 -10.43
CA PRO A 132 8.59 -9.44 -11.06
C PRO A 132 7.82 -10.34 -10.08
N SER A 133 8.33 -10.54 -8.86
CA SER A 133 7.67 -11.37 -7.83
C SER A 133 6.28 -10.85 -7.42
N LEU A 134 6.02 -9.54 -7.59
CA LEU A 134 4.73 -8.93 -7.31
C LEU A 134 3.68 -9.14 -8.42
N ARG A 135 4.05 -9.61 -9.62
CA ARG A 135 3.14 -9.74 -10.77
C ARG A 135 2.21 -10.94 -10.69
N THR A 136 2.10 -11.57 -9.52
CA THR A 136 1.20 -12.70 -9.30
C THR A 136 -0.21 -12.23 -8.98
N LYS A 137 -1.23 -13.02 -9.37
CA LYS A 137 -2.62 -12.75 -9.03
C LYS A 137 -2.83 -12.69 -7.51
N LEU A 138 -2.14 -13.56 -6.77
CA LEU A 138 -2.23 -13.62 -5.32
C LEU A 138 -1.71 -12.32 -4.67
N ALA A 139 -0.55 -11.82 -5.12
CA ALA A 139 -0.01 -10.54 -4.63
C ALA A 139 -1.00 -9.40 -4.89
N CYS A 140 -1.48 -9.27 -6.13
CA CYS A 140 -2.46 -8.25 -6.50
C CYS A 140 -3.73 -8.31 -5.62
N VAL A 141 -4.38 -9.47 -5.56
CA VAL A 141 -5.63 -9.65 -4.82
C VAL A 141 -5.41 -9.41 -3.33
N SER A 142 -4.33 -9.91 -2.73
CA SER A 142 -4.07 -9.72 -1.31
C SER A 142 -3.89 -8.24 -0.95
N VAL A 143 -3.12 -7.49 -1.74
CA VAL A 143 -2.86 -6.06 -1.50
C VAL A 143 -4.13 -5.23 -1.71
N VAL A 144 -4.85 -5.45 -2.82
CA VAL A 144 -6.08 -4.70 -3.13
C VAL A 144 -7.18 -5.01 -2.13
N ALA A 145 -7.37 -6.28 -1.76
CA ALA A 145 -8.39 -6.68 -0.79
C ALA A 145 -8.09 -6.10 0.60
N ALA A 146 -6.82 -6.14 1.05
CA ALA A 146 -6.44 -5.51 2.31
C ALA A 146 -6.67 -3.99 2.28
N GLY A 147 -6.31 -3.34 1.18
CA GLY A 147 -6.56 -1.91 0.98
C GLY A 147 -8.05 -1.56 1.01
N ALA A 148 -8.88 -2.36 0.36
CA ALA A 148 -10.33 -2.17 0.33
C ALA A 148 -10.98 -2.38 1.70
N VAL A 149 -10.65 -3.49 2.38
CA VAL A 149 -11.18 -3.83 3.71
C VAL A 149 -10.77 -2.78 4.74
N LEU A 150 -9.50 -2.36 4.76
CA LEU A 150 -9.04 -1.34 5.69
C LEU A 150 -9.52 0.07 5.30
N GLY A 151 -9.84 0.28 4.03
CA GLY A 151 -10.53 1.48 3.56
C GLY A 151 -11.90 1.71 4.22
N LEU A 152 -12.56 0.65 4.72
CA LEU A 152 -13.80 0.75 5.51
C LEU A 152 -13.62 1.53 6.82
N LEU A 153 -12.38 1.82 7.23
CA LEU A 153 -12.08 2.65 8.40
C LEU A 153 -12.20 4.16 8.09
N LEU A 154 -12.48 4.56 6.85
CA LEU A 154 -12.64 5.97 6.48
C LEU A 154 -13.66 6.71 7.37
N PRO A 155 -14.87 6.21 7.69
CA PRO A 155 -15.80 6.94 8.57
C PRO A 155 -15.26 7.13 9.99
N MET A 156 -14.35 6.27 10.44
CA MET A 156 -13.73 6.37 11.76
C MET A 156 -12.78 7.56 11.86
N THR A 157 -12.22 8.05 10.75
CA THR A 157 -11.34 9.23 10.78
C THR A 157 -12.10 10.47 11.24
N ASN A 158 -13.38 10.58 10.87
CA ASN A 158 -14.27 11.66 11.32
C ASN A 158 -14.73 11.44 12.76
N THR A 159 -15.03 10.18 13.13
CA THR A 159 -15.53 9.84 14.47
C THR A 159 -14.49 10.10 15.56
N TYR A 160 -13.22 9.77 15.30
CA TYR A 160 -12.11 9.95 16.24
C TYR A 160 -11.28 11.21 15.97
N ASP A 161 -11.68 12.02 14.98
CA ASP A 161 -10.94 13.18 14.50
C ASP A 161 -9.44 12.93 14.29
N SER A 162 -9.13 11.77 13.71
CA SER A 162 -7.76 11.30 13.59
C SER A 162 -7.60 10.41 12.37
N GLY A 163 -6.72 10.80 11.45
CA GLY A 163 -6.35 9.97 10.30
C GLY A 163 -5.58 8.71 10.70
N ALA A 164 -5.01 8.66 11.92
CA ALA A 164 -4.23 7.53 12.40
C ALA A 164 -5.03 6.22 12.38
N VAL A 165 -6.34 6.29 12.65
CA VAL A 165 -7.22 5.11 12.69
C VAL A 165 -7.37 4.42 11.33
N LEU A 166 -7.14 5.16 10.23
CA LEU A 166 -7.13 4.63 8.87
C LEU A 166 -5.69 4.39 8.40
N LEU A 167 -4.84 5.41 8.49
CA LEU A 167 -3.51 5.43 7.88
C LEU A 167 -2.59 4.35 8.44
N ILE A 168 -2.56 4.19 9.77
CA ILE A 168 -1.67 3.22 10.41
C ILE A 168 -2.00 1.79 9.97
N PRO A 169 -3.23 1.27 10.20
CA PRO A 169 -3.52 -0.11 9.82
C PRO A 169 -3.41 -0.32 8.30
N TRP A 170 -3.88 0.64 7.48
CA TRP A 170 -3.81 0.53 6.03
C TRP A 170 -2.37 0.47 5.51
N GLN A 171 -1.50 1.40 5.92
CA GLN A 171 -0.12 1.46 5.44
C GLN A 171 0.73 0.29 5.94
N ILE A 172 0.52 -0.17 7.19
CA ILE A 172 1.17 -1.39 7.72
C ILE A 172 0.83 -2.60 6.86
N ALA A 173 -0.46 -2.80 6.56
CA ALA A 173 -0.94 -3.98 5.86
C ALA A 173 -0.50 -3.98 4.40
N VAL A 174 -0.68 -2.87 3.68
CA VAL A 174 -0.29 -2.75 2.26
C VAL A 174 1.22 -2.92 2.11
N ALA A 175 2.03 -2.23 2.91
CA ALA A 175 3.49 -2.36 2.86
C ALA A 175 3.97 -3.76 3.27
N GLY A 176 3.36 -4.35 4.30
CA GLY A 176 3.64 -5.70 4.75
C GLY A 176 3.36 -6.76 3.68
N LEU A 177 2.20 -6.66 3.01
CA LEU A 177 1.82 -7.57 1.93
C LEU A 177 2.69 -7.38 0.68
N LEU A 178 3.08 -6.16 0.34
CA LEU A 178 4.08 -5.93 -0.70
C LEU A 178 5.39 -6.63 -0.34
N GLY A 179 5.92 -6.42 0.86
CA GLY A 179 7.15 -7.07 1.32
C GLY A 179 7.05 -8.60 1.38
N LEU A 180 5.90 -9.14 1.75
CA LEU A 180 5.66 -10.59 1.77
C LEU A 180 5.77 -11.19 0.37
N ASN A 181 5.23 -10.48 -0.64
CA ASN A 181 5.22 -10.93 -2.02
C ASN A 181 6.48 -10.54 -2.81
N MET A 182 7.41 -9.77 -2.23
CA MET A 182 8.69 -9.43 -2.85
C MET A 182 9.73 -10.56 -2.76
N LEU A 183 9.50 -11.58 -1.93
CA LEU A 183 10.43 -12.69 -1.79
C LEU A 183 10.53 -13.54 -3.07
N PRO A 184 11.75 -14.00 -3.43
CA PRO A 184 11.92 -14.90 -4.57
C PRO A 184 11.19 -16.22 -4.33
N LEU A 185 10.51 -16.72 -5.37
CA LEU A 185 9.81 -18.02 -5.39
C LEU A 185 10.73 -19.26 -5.26
N GLY A 186 11.98 -19.07 -4.82
CA GLY A 186 13.07 -20.05 -4.78
C GLY A 186 12.94 -21.20 -3.77
N GLY A 187 11.72 -21.60 -3.44
CA GLY A 187 11.41 -22.82 -2.68
C GLY A 187 10.53 -23.83 -3.43
N ARG A 188 10.03 -23.50 -4.63
CA ARG A 188 9.39 -24.48 -5.53
C ARG A 188 10.36 -24.79 -6.65
N SER A 189 11.28 -25.73 -6.42
CA SER A 189 12.05 -26.36 -7.50
C SER A 189 11.07 -27.02 -8.47
N PRO A 190 10.93 -26.55 -9.72
CA PRO A 190 10.27 -27.30 -10.76
C PRO A 190 11.29 -28.31 -11.28
N GLY A 191 11.13 -29.59 -10.93
CA GLY A 191 11.88 -30.68 -11.55
C GLY A 191 13.31 -30.86 -11.02
N LEU A 192 13.44 -31.59 -9.91
CA LEU A 192 14.51 -32.59 -9.86
C LEU A 192 13.90 -33.89 -10.40
N PRO A 193 14.31 -34.40 -11.56
CA PRO A 193 13.94 -35.76 -11.94
C PRO A 193 14.50 -36.72 -10.89
N PRO A 194 13.80 -37.84 -10.59
CA PRO A 194 14.32 -38.83 -9.67
C PRO A 194 15.67 -39.31 -10.21
N VAL A 195 16.71 -39.13 -9.41
CA VAL A 195 18.00 -39.78 -9.62
C VAL A 195 17.73 -41.27 -9.50
N PHE A 196 17.62 -41.94 -10.66
CA PHE A 196 17.62 -43.39 -10.71
C PHE A 196 18.93 -43.86 -10.09
N ALA A 197 18.82 -44.59 -8.99
CA ALA A 197 19.85 -45.47 -8.51
C ALA A 197 20.16 -46.46 -9.64
N SER A 198 21.34 -46.35 -10.24
CA SER A 198 21.91 -47.44 -11.03
C SER A 198 22.59 -48.38 -10.04
N ASP A 199 21.93 -49.49 -9.76
CA ASP A 199 22.61 -50.71 -9.33
C ASP A 199 23.48 -51.20 -10.49
N GLY A 200 24.76 -51.44 -10.21
CA GLY A 200 25.78 -51.97 -11.12
C GLY A 200 27.14 -52.02 -10.44
#